data_AF-A0AAD9USG9-F1
#
_entry.id   AF-A0AAD9USG9-F1
#
_cell.length_a   1.000
_cell.length_b   1.000
_cell.length_c   1.000
_cell.angle_alpha   90.00
_cell.angle_beta   90.00
_cell.angle_gamma   90.00
#
_symmetry.space_group_name_H-M   'P 1'
#
loop_
_entity.id
_entity.type
_entity.pdbx_description
1 polymer ?
#
loop_
_entity_poly.entity_id
_entity_poly.type
_entity_poly.pdbx_seq_one_letter_code
_entity_poly.pdbx_strand_id
1 'polypeptide(L)'
;MASEGSLNQSLQRLLHAMNSLRKSQTFCDVFLMVGDRRIPAHRIVLAASSPVFKASLTSELKRQKEGRNDLLHMQKSDINLED
;
A
#
# COMPACT_ATOMS: atom_id res chain seq x y z
N MET A 1 17.67 -26.96 4.09
CA MET A 1 17.92 -26.43 2.73
C MET A 1 16.74 -26.62 1.77
N ALA A 2 15.98 -27.72 1.81
CA ALA A 2 14.78 -27.90 0.94
C ALA A 2 13.54 -27.06 1.33
N SER A 3 13.49 -26.49 2.55
CA SER A 3 12.34 -25.72 3.04
C SER A 3 12.34 -24.24 2.63
N GLU A 4 13.51 -23.59 2.61
CA GLU A 4 13.62 -22.15 2.31
C GLU A 4 13.31 -21.81 0.85
N GLY A 5 13.68 -22.70 -0.10
CA GLY A 5 13.38 -22.51 -1.53
C GLY A 5 11.87 -22.53 -1.82
N SER A 6 11.13 -23.39 -1.12
CA SER A 6 9.66 -23.48 -1.26
C SER A 6 8.94 -22.24 -0.71
N LEU A 7 9.44 -21.69 0.41
CA LEU A 7 8.90 -20.47 1.01
C LEU A 7 9.11 -19.27 0.08
N ASN A 8 10.33 -19.09 -0.43
CA ASN A 8 10.65 -17.98 -1.34
C ASN A 8 9.80 -18.03 -2.62
N GLN A 9 9.60 -19.22 -3.19
CA GLN A 9 8.75 -19.36 -4.37
C GLN A 9 7.29 -18.96 -4.10
N SER A 10 6.77 -19.31 -2.92
CA SER A 10 5.40 -18.98 -2.50
C SER A 10 5.24 -17.48 -2.26
N LEU A 11 6.23 -16.84 -1.64
CA LEU A 11 6.27 -15.39 -1.45
C LEU A 11 6.29 -14.64 -2.78
N GLN A 12 7.12 -15.08 -3.74
CA GLN A 12 7.16 -14.49 -5.07
C GLN A 12 5.81 -14.58 -5.80
N ARG A 13 5.11 -15.71 -5.68
CA ARG A 13 3.76 -15.87 -6.26
C ARG A 13 2.75 -14.92 -5.61
N LEU A 14 2.79 -14.77 -4.28
CA LEU A 14 1.91 -13.86 -3.56
C LEU A 14 2.15 -12.40 -3.97
N LEU A 15 3.41 -11.96 -3.99
CA LEU A 15 3.77 -10.59 -4.39
C LEU A 15 3.37 -10.31 -5.85
N HIS A 16 3.56 -11.29 -6.74
CA HIS A 16 3.11 -11.18 -8.12
C HIS A 16 1.59 -11.03 -8.22
N ALA A 17 0.83 -11.85 -7.48
CA ALA A 17 -0.63 -11.75 -7.45
C ALA A 17 -1.12 -10.38 -6.94
N MET A 18 -0.54 -9.87 -5.85
CA MET A 18 -0.88 -8.55 -5.32
C MET A 18 -0.58 -7.42 -6.32
N ASN A 19 0.55 -7.51 -7.04
CA ASN A 19 0.90 -6.55 -8.07
C ASN A 19 -0.07 -6.59 -9.27
N SER A 20 -0.50 -7.79 -9.68
CA SER A 20 -1.49 -7.96 -10.74
C SER A 20 -2.83 -7.33 -10.38
N LEU A 21 -3.33 -7.54 -9.15
CA LEU A 21 -4.53 -6.89 -8.65
C LEU A 21 -4.42 -5.36 -8.65
N ARG A 22 -3.24 -4.82 -8.29
CA ARG A 22 -2.99 -3.37 -8.32
C ARG A 22 -3.04 -2.83 -9.75
N LYS A 23 -2.42 -3.52 -10.71
CA LYS A 23 -2.40 -3.13 -12.14
C LYS A 23 -3.80 -3.16 -12.76
N SER A 24 -4.63 -4.13 -12.37
CA SER A 24 -6.04 -4.21 -12.79
C SER A 24 -6.98 -3.34 -11.97
N GLN A 25 -6.45 -2.52 -11.05
CA GLN A 25 -7.21 -1.66 -10.13
C GLN A 25 -8.26 -2.42 -9.28
N THR A 26 -8.05 -3.72 -9.08
CA THR A 26 -9.00 -4.58 -8.37
C THR A 26 -8.74 -4.48 -6.87
N PHE A 27 -9.81 -4.23 -6.09
CA PHE A 27 -9.79 -4.05 -4.63
C PHE A 27 -8.89 -2.91 -4.13
N CYS A 28 -8.48 -1.97 -4.99
CA CYS A 28 -7.73 -0.80 -4.58
C CYS A 28 -8.63 0.15 -3.79
N ASP A 29 -8.25 0.42 -2.54
CA ASP A 29 -9.03 1.17 -1.54
C ASP A 29 -8.36 2.50 -1.15
N VAL A 30 -7.24 2.83 -1.81
CA VAL A 30 -6.50 4.08 -1.63
C VAL A 30 -5.80 4.48 -2.93
N PHE A 31 -5.62 5.78 -3.12
CA PHE A 31 -4.77 6.34 -4.17
C PHE A 31 -3.58 7.04 -3.53
N LEU A 32 -2.38 6.76 -4.03
CA LEU A 32 -1.20 7.57 -3.75
C LEU A 32 -1.18 8.75 -4.73
N MET A 33 -1.09 9.95 -4.19
CA MET A 33 -0.93 11.19 -4.94
C MET A 33 0.55 11.52 -5.07
N VAL A 34 1.09 11.56 -6.29
CA VAL A 34 2.49 11.91 -6.56
C VAL A 34 2.51 13.07 -7.56
N GLY A 35 2.54 14.30 -7.04
CA GLY A 35 2.18 15.48 -7.83
C GLY A 35 0.72 15.37 -8.29
N ASP A 36 0.48 15.52 -9.59
CA ASP A 36 -0.88 15.41 -10.18
C ASP A 36 -1.26 13.97 -10.53
N ARG A 37 -0.38 13.00 -10.28
CA ARG A 37 -0.61 11.59 -10.64
C ARG A 37 -1.31 10.85 -9.51
N ARG A 38 -2.37 10.12 -9.88
CA ARG A 38 -3.09 9.17 -9.02
C ARG A 38 -2.63 7.75 -9.28
N ILE A 39 -2.09 7.09 -8.27
CA ILE A 39 -1.64 5.70 -8.35
C ILE A 39 -2.55 4.83 -7.47
N PRO A 40 -3.33 3.90 -8.03
CA PRO A 40 -4.16 3.00 -7.24
C PRO A 40 -3.28 2.03 -6.44
N ALA A 41 -3.66 1.78 -5.19
CA ALA A 41 -2.94 0.91 -4.28
C ALA A 41 -3.89 0.25 -3.25
N HIS A 42 -3.32 -0.67 -2.46
CA HIS A 42 -3.99 -1.35 -1.36
C HIS A 42 -3.42 -0.87 -0.03
N ARG A 43 -4.27 -0.37 0.87
CA ARG A 43 -3.84 0.12 2.20
C ARG A 43 -3.05 -0.92 2.98
N ILE A 44 -3.49 -2.18 2.92
CA ILE A 44 -2.85 -3.28 3.65
C ILE A 44 -1.43 -3.58 3.15
N VAL A 45 -1.20 -3.50 1.84
CA VAL A 45 0.12 -3.74 1.24
C VAL A 45 1.07 -2.61 1.63
N LEU A 46 0.61 -1.36 1.58
CA LEU A 46 1.41 -0.19 2.00
C LEU A 46 1.75 -0.24 3.50
N ALA A 47 0.78 -0.55 4.35
CA ALA A 47 0.99 -0.67 5.79
C ALA A 47 1.93 -1.82 6.17
N ALA A 48 1.91 -2.92 5.41
CA ALA A 48 2.81 -4.05 5.61
C ALA A 48 4.24 -3.72 5.16
N SER A 49 4.41 -2.89 4.12
CA SER A 49 5.73 -2.57 3.55
C SER A 49 6.45 -1.42 4.26
N SER A 50 5.73 -0.51 4.94
CA SER A 50 6.35 0.63 5.63
C SER A 50 5.65 0.97 6.95
N PRO A 51 6.40 1.10 8.06
CA PRO A 51 5.88 1.64 9.31
C PRO A 51 5.27 3.04 9.18
N VAL A 52 5.79 3.87 8.27
CA VAL A 52 5.28 5.22 8.00
C VAL A 52 3.88 5.15 7.40
N PHE A 53 3.71 4.33 6.36
CA PHE A 53 2.39 4.07 5.78
C PHE A 53 1.42 3.53 6.81
N LYS A 54 1.85 2.56 7.63
CA LYS A 54 1.03 1.98 8.69
C LYS A 54 0.53 3.04 9.66
N ALA A 55 1.41 3.93 10.14
CA ALA A 55 1.05 4.99 11.07
C ALA A 55 0.06 5.98 10.44
N SER A 56 0.36 6.47 9.24
CA SER A 56 -0.50 7.43 8.52
C SER A 56 -1.90 6.86 8.23
N LEU A 57 -1.96 5.63 7.70
CA LEU A 57 -3.22 4.93 7.40
C LEU A 57 -4.02 4.60 8.65
N THR A 58 -3.38 4.29 9.78
CA THR A 58 -4.06 4.02 11.05
C THR A 58 -4.65 5.29 11.65
N SER A 59 -3.89 6.39 11.64
CA SER A 59 -4.37 7.71 12.08
C SER A 59 -5.57 8.18 11.24
N GLU A 60 -5.54 7.94 9.94
CA GLU A 60 -6.69 8.20 9.07
C GLU A 60 -7.92 7.38 9.45
N LEU A 61 -7.78 6.06 9.61
CA LEU A 61 -8.91 5.21 9.99
C LEU A 61 -9.52 5.64 11.32
N LYS A 62 -8.71 6.16 12.24
CA LYS A 62 -9.18 6.74 13.49
C LYS A 62 -10.01 8.02 13.25
N ARG A 63 -9.55 8.93 12.39
CA ARG A 63 -10.30 10.15 12.01
C ARG A 63 -11.63 9.83 11.33
N GLN A 64 -11.66 8.83 10.44
CA GLN A 64 -12.89 8.40 9.78
C GLN A 64 -13.92 7.85 10.76
N LYS A 65 -13.48 7.06 11.75
CA LYS A 65 -14.35 6.58 12.84
C LYS A 65 -14.89 7.72 13.71
N GLU A 66 -14.17 8.83 13.78
CA GLU A 66 -14.55 10.05 14.50
C GLU A 66 -15.39 11.02 13.62
N GLY A 67 -15.77 10.62 12.41
CA GLY A 67 -16.65 11.41 11.52
C GLY A 67 -15.96 12.54 10.75
N ARG A 68 -14.62 12.57 10.70
CA ARG A 68 -13.85 13.48 9.85
C ARG A 68 -13.47 12.77 8.54
N ASN A 69 -14.01 13.26 7.42
CA ASN A 69 -13.67 12.80 6.07
C ASN A 69 -12.48 13.59 5.53
N ASP A 70 -11.29 13.36 6.07
CA ASP A 70 -10.08 13.99 5.55
C ASP A 70 -9.51 13.10 4.43
N LEU A 71 -9.43 13.60 3.20
CA LEU A 71 -8.74 12.89 2.13
C LEU A 71 -7.27 12.64 2.54
N LEU A 72 -6.80 11.40 2.41
CA LEU A 72 -5.38 11.08 2.59
C LEU A 72 -4.54 11.74 1.49
N HIS A 73 -4.02 12.92 1.78
CA HIS A 73 -2.89 13.49 1.05
C HIS A 73 -1.60 12.95 1.65
N MET A 74 -0.96 12.00 0.96
CA MET A 74 0.41 11.60 1.28
C MET A 74 1.36 12.48 0.47
N GLN A 75 2.36 13.07 1.13
CA GLN A 75 3.33 13.91 0.45
C GLN A 75 4.42 13.04 -0.17
N LYS A 76 5.04 13.51 -1.26
CA LYS A 76 6.15 12.81 -1.94
C LYS A 76 7.27 12.39 -0.99
N SER A 77 7.47 13.12 0.11
CA SER A 77 8.46 12.81 1.16
C SER A 77 8.18 11.52 1.94
N ASP A 78 6.94 11.01 1.92
CA ASP A 78 6.54 9.81 2.67
C ASP A 78 6.88 8.51 1.93
N ILE A 79 7.32 8.63 0.68
CA ILE A 79 7.59 7.53 -0.23
C ILE A 79 8.94 7.78 -0.88
N ASN A 80 9.96 7.04 -0.46
CA ASN A 80 11.20 6.85 -1.21
C ASN A 80 10.91 6.08 -2.52
N LEU A 81 10.16 6.71 -3.43
CA LEU A 81 10.08 6.30 -4.82
C LEU A 81 11.27 6.97 -5.51
N GLU A 82 12.41 6.28 -5.52
CA GLU A 82 13.38 6.53 -6.59
C GLU A 82 12.73 6.09 -7.91
N ASP A 83 12.88 6.92 -8.94
CA ASP A 83 12.23 6.83 -10.25
C ASP A 83 12.38 5.46 -10.93
#